data_AF-A0A833SPS3-F1
#
_entry.id   AF-A0A833SPS3-F1
#
_cell.length_a   1.000
_cell.length_b   1.000
_cell.length_c   1.000
_cell.angle_alpha   90.00
_cell.angle_beta   90.00
_cell.angle_gamma   90.00
#
_symmetry.space_group_name_H-M   'P 1'
#
loop_
_entity.id
_entity.type
_entity.pdbx_description
1 polymer ?
#
loop_
_entity_poly.entity_id
_entity_poly.type
_entity_poly.pdbx_seq_one_letter_code
_entity_poly.pdbx_strand_id
1 'polypeptide(L)'
;MATTVKKCLKLHKLFVNELARSTRLESEGSQVLSSLSNVSQRVPTLLQSSSARSDANSDAEGNVEVMGVSSYSCNTQELLLQKHFLAMEKSRGFLADILRDYQELLRHIRSFTCECVTLVDDAFIEGDDSLSVEDEMAILTFPLQLQEWMETVLAMLEHEVLRKTRLVADLEYNDTGSLSRVAKQWSSQGAMGNVDNDFVQTGLQLPQAKALPSVEDASHSKSKKKKKSKAKK
;
A
#
# COMPACT_ATOMS: atom_id res chain seq x y z
N MET A 1 26.12 22.38 8.07
CA MET A 1 25.14 22.15 9.17
C MET A 1 23.68 22.50 8.81
N ALA A 2 23.23 23.77 8.78
CA ALA A 2 21.81 24.10 8.45
C ALA A 2 21.37 23.74 7.02
N THR A 3 22.34 23.63 6.11
CA THR A 3 22.16 23.15 4.72
C THR A 3 21.92 21.65 4.67
N THR A 4 22.65 20.86 5.45
CA THR A 4 22.51 19.39 5.58
C THR A 4 21.13 19.03 6.08
N VAL A 5 20.68 19.63 7.19
CA VAL A 5 19.33 19.40 7.74
C VAL A 5 18.24 19.72 6.72
N LYS A 6 18.39 20.80 5.95
CA LYS A 6 17.45 21.14 4.86
C LYS A 6 17.45 20.10 3.73
N LYS A 7 18.62 19.57 3.37
CA LYS A 7 18.74 18.49 2.36
C LYS A 7 18.11 17.19 2.87
N CYS A 8 18.38 16.80 4.12
CA CYS A 8 17.75 15.65 4.80
C CYS A 8 16.22 15.77 4.85
N LEU A 9 15.68 16.94 5.22
CA LEU A 9 14.23 17.19 5.20
C LEU A 9 13.62 17.08 3.79
N LYS A 10 14.35 17.51 2.77
CA LYS A 10 13.92 17.36 1.37
C LYS A 10 13.90 15.89 0.96
N LEU A 11 14.92 15.11 1.31
CA LEU A 11 14.96 13.67 1.07
C LEU A 11 13.84 12.94 1.80
N HIS A 12 13.63 13.24 3.08
CA HIS A 12 12.50 12.70 3.84
C HIS A 12 11.16 12.95 3.12
N LYS A 13 10.94 14.16 2.60
CA LYS A 13 9.71 14.47 1.85
C LYS A 13 9.58 13.64 0.56
N LEU A 14 10.67 13.45 -0.18
CA LEU A 14 10.68 12.61 -1.38
C LEU A 14 10.42 11.13 -1.04
N PHE A 15 11.03 10.66 0.04
CA PHE A 15 10.84 9.30 0.56
C PHE A 15 9.39 9.05 0.96
N VAL A 16 8.78 9.94 1.75
CA VAL A 16 7.37 9.85 2.15
C VAL A 16 6.42 9.90 0.95
N ASN A 17 6.74 10.69 -0.09
CA ASN A 17 5.95 10.70 -1.33
C ASN A 17 6.00 9.34 -2.05
N GLU A 18 7.15 8.66 -2.09
CA GLU A 18 7.24 7.30 -2.62
C GLU A 18 6.50 6.29 -1.72
N LEU A 19 6.55 6.42 -0.40
CA LEU A 19 5.72 5.61 0.50
C LEU A 19 4.23 5.76 0.19
N ALA A 20 3.76 6.98 -0.07
CA ALA A 20 2.39 7.21 -0.50
C ALA A 20 2.07 6.54 -1.84
N ARG A 21 3.02 6.47 -2.78
CA ARG A 21 2.86 5.69 -4.02
C ARG A 21 2.71 4.19 -3.73
N SER A 22 3.45 3.65 -2.75
CA SER A 22 3.31 2.25 -2.31
C SER A 22 1.86 1.93 -1.91
N THR A 23 1.21 2.81 -1.12
CA THR A 23 -0.19 2.62 -0.70
C THR A 23 -1.18 2.61 -1.87
N ARG A 24 -0.90 3.36 -2.95
CA ARG A 24 -1.72 3.34 -4.17
C ARG A 24 -1.58 2.01 -4.90
N LEU A 25 -0.35 1.56 -5.11
CA LEU A 25 -0.07 0.24 -5.72
C LEU A 25 -0.70 -0.90 -4.91
N GLU A 26 -0.82 -0.75 -3.58
CA GLU A 26 -1.50 -1.73 -2.74
C GLU A 26 -2.98 -1.80 -3.04
N SER A 27 -3.63 -0.64 -3.11
CA SER A 27 -5.06 -0.54 -3.42
C SER A 27 -5.38 -1.10 -4.81
N GLU A 28 -4.53 -0.80 -5.80
CA GLU A 28 -4.67 -1.30 -7.17
C GLU A 28 -4.50 -2.83 -7.22
N GLY A 29 -3.46 -3.37 -6.57
CA GLY A 29 -3.25 -4.83 -6.52
C GLY A 29 -4.38 -5.55 -5.79
N SER A 30 -4.92 -4.96 -4.72
CA SER A 30 -6.07 -5.50 -4.00
C SER A 30 -7.33 -5.54 -4.87
N GLN A 31 -7.55 -4.49 -5.68
CA GLN A 31 -8.67 -4.43 -6.61
C GLN A 31 -8.55 -5.50 -7.71
N VAL A 32 -7.35 -5.68 -8.27
CA VAL A 32 -7.09 -6.71 -9.29
C VAL A 32 -7.31 -8.11 -8.73
N LEU A 33 -6.79 -8.42 -7.54
CA LEU A 33 -6.97 -9.73 -6.90
C LEU A 33 -8.42 -10.00 -6.50
N SER A 34 -9.16 -8.99 -6.04
CA SER A 34 -10.58 -9.13 -5.76
C SER A 34 -11.40 -9.41 -7.03
N SER A 35 -11.14 -8.67 -8.10
CA SER A 35 -11.73 -8.91 -9.42
C SER A 35 -11.42 -10.32 -9.93
N LEU A 36 -10.16 -10.73 -9.81
CA LEU A 36 -9.69 -12.05 -10.23
C LEU A 36 -10.37 -13.18 -9.45
N SER A 37 -10.49 -13.04 -8.13
CA SER A 37 -11.21 -14.00 -7.28
C SER A 37 -12.68 -14.13 -7.73
N ASN A 38 -13.35 -13.01 -8.02
CA ASN A 38 -14.73 -13.03 -8.49
C ASN A 38 -14.89 -13.69 -9.87
N VAL A 39 -13.98 -13.43 -10.81
CA VAL A 39 -13.99 -14.06 -12.14
C VAL A 39 -13.75 -15.56 -12.02
N SER A 40 -12.76 -15.97 -11.21
CA SER A 40 -12.41 -17.39 -11.02
C SER A 40 -13.56 -18.21 -10.44
N GLN A 41 -14.37 -17.64 -9.54
CA GLN A 41 -15.53 -18.33 -8.94
C GLN A 41 -16.61 -18.71 -9.95
N ARG A 42 -16.68 -18.00 -11.09
CA ARG A 42 -17.70 -18.23 -12.13
C ARG A 42 -17.28 -19.26 -13.18
N VAL A 43 -15.98 -19.54 -13.29
CA VAL A 43 -15.42 -20.45 -14.30
C VAL A 43 -15.87 -21.91 -14.10
N PRO A 44 -15.82 -22.51 -12.89
CA PRO A 44 -16.29 -23.88 -12.66
C PRO A 44 -17.76 -24.07 -13.04
N THR A 45 -18.59 -23.08 -12.71
CA THR A 45 -20.03 -23.08 -13.02
C THR A 45 -20.29 -23.08 -14.53
N LEU A 46 -19.51 -22.33 -15.31
CA LEU A 46 -19.60 -22.29 -16.77
C LEU A 46 -19.04 -23.55 -17.45
N LEU A 47 -18.17 -24.31 -16.78
CA LEU A 47 -17.61 -25.58 -17.29
C LEU A 47 -18.55 -26.76 -17.01
N GLN A 48 -19.28 -26.78 -15.89
CA GLN A 48 -20.21 -27.86 -15.54
C GLN A 48 -21.43 -27.93 -16.48
N SER A 49 -21.88 -26.79 -17.02
CA SER A 49 -23.03 -26.76 -17.94
C SER A 49 -22.76 -27.40 -19.32
N SER A 50 -21.50 -27.62 -19.71
CA SER A 50 -21.19 -28.31 -20.99
C SER A 50 -21.22 -29.84 -20.87
N SER A 51 -20.86 -30.42 -19.72
CA SER A 51 -20.87 -31.88 -19.51
C SER A 51 -22.28 -32.48 -19.41
N ALA A 52 -23.29 -31.69 -19.07
CA ALA A 52 -24.68 -32.17 -18.98
C ALA A 52 -25.40 -32.22 -20.34
N ARG A 53 -24.83 -31.65 -21.41
CA ARG A 53 -25.43 -31.68 -22.75
C ARG A 53 -25.11 -32.97 -23.54
N SER A 54 -24.19 -33.81 -23.04
CA SER A 54 -23.84 -35.09 -23.68
C SER A 54 -24.67 -36.29 -23.22
N ASP A 55 -25.40 -36.18 -22.10
CA ASP A 55 -26.29 -37.25 -21.63
C ASP A 55 -27.75 -36.91 -21.96
N ALA A 56 -28.11 -37.20 -23.21
CA ALA A 56 -29.49 -37.21 -23.68
C ALA A 56 -30.28 -38.35 -23.00
N ASN A 57 -30.71 -38.16 -21.75
CA ASN A 57 -31.89 -38.79 -21.11
C ASN A 57 -31.91 -38.61 -19.57
N SER A 58 -31.73 -37.39 -19.06
CA SER A 58 -32.18 -37.14 -17.68
C SER A 58 -32.89 -35.80 -17.57
N ASP A 59 -34.12 -35.88 -17.08
CA ASP A 59 -34.93 -34.75 -16.63
C ASP A 59 -34.14 -33.99 -15.56
N ALA A 60 -33.44 -32.93 -15.97
CA ALA A 60 -32.65 -32.10 -15.08
C ALA A 60 -33.07 -30.63 -15.23
N GLU A 61 -34.19 -30.29 -14.59
CA GLU A 61 -34.68 -28.93 -14.33
C GLU A 61 -33.66 -28.03 -13.59
N GLY A 62 -32.52 -28.55 -13.14
CA GLY A 62 -31.52 -27.81 -12.35
C GLY A 62 -30.53 -26.94 -13.15
N ASN A 63 -30.40 -27.10 -14.47
CA ASN A 63 -29.34 -26.42 -15.24
C ASN A 63 -29.79 -25.13 -15.97
N VAL A 64 -31.09 -24.83 -15.96
CA VAL A 64 -31.65 -23.60 -16.56
C VAL A 64 -31.44 -22.38 -15.66
N GLU A 65 -31.28 -22.57 -14.35
CA GLU A 65 -31.12 -21.46 -13.39
C GLU A 65 -29.78 -20.72 -13.53
N VAL A 66 -28.71 -21.41 -13.90
CA VAL A 66 -27.34 -20.87 -13.87
C VAL A 66 -27.05 -19.87 -15.00
N MET A 67 -27.59 -20.12 -16.20
CA MET A 67 -27.50 -19.19 -17.33
C MET A 67 -28.78 -18.40 -17.57
N GLY A 68 -29.89 -18.73 -16.89
CA GLY A 68 -31.17 -18.05 -17.03
C GLY A 68 -31.57 -17.87 -18.50
N VAL A 69 -31.86 -16.62 -18.88
CA VAL A 69 -32.26 -16.25 -20.25
C VAL A 69 -31.13 -16.49 -21.28
N SER A 70 -29.86 -16.50 -20.84
CA SER A 70 -28.70 -16.75 -21.72
C SER A 70 -28.54 -18.22 -22.14
N SER A 71 -29.34 -19.13 -21.58
CA SER A 71 -29.40 -20.53 -22.01
C SER A 71 -30.10 -20.70 -23.38
N TYR A 72 -30.95 -19.74 -23.76
CA TYR A 72 -31.74 -19.75 -25.00
C TYR A 72 -30.99 -19.19 -26.21
N SER A 73 -29.86 -18.51 -25.99
CA SER A 73 -28.99 -18.00 -27.05
C SER A 73 -27.91 -19.01 -27.41
N CYS A 74 -27.61 -19.15 -28.70
CA CYS A 74 -26.51 -19.99 -29.15
C CYS A 74 -25.15 -19.39 -28.76
N ASN A 75 -24.20 -20.27 -28.40
CA ASN A 75 -22.79 -19.95 -28.18
C ASN A 75 -22.46 -18.94 -27.05
N THR A 76 -23.42 -18.57 -26.19
CA THR A 76 -23.17 -17.66 -25.05
C THR A 76 -22.19 -18.21 -24.04
N GLN A 77 -22.24 -19.51 -23.79
CA GLN A 77 -21.38 -20.18 -22.81
C GLN A 77 -19.90 -20.14 -23.23
N GLU A 78 -19.56 -20.51 -24.47
CA GLU A 78 -18.17 -20.48 -24.94
C GLU A 78 -17.65 -19.04 -25.00
N LEU A 79 -18.49 -18.08 -25.42
CA LEU A 79 -18.11 -16.68 -25.47
C LEU A 79 -17.89 -16.09 -24.07
N LEU A 80 -18.73 -16.44 -23.09
CA LEU A 80 -18.54 -16.08 -21.69
C LEU A 80 -17.25 -16.70 -21.15
N LEU A 81 -17.01 -17.98 -21.40
CA LEU A 81 -15.80 -18.68 -20.97
C LEU A 81 -14.54 -18.02 -21.55
N GLN A 82 -14.54 -17.70 -22.85
CA GLN A 82 -13.46 -16.96 -23.51
C GLN A 82 -13.22 -15.61 -22.85
N LYS A 83 -14.28 -14.86 -22.51
CA LYS A 83 -14.16 -13.56 -21.83
C LYS A 83 -13.61 -13.70 -20.41
N HIS A 84 -13.97 -14.77 -19.68
CA HIS A 84 -13.44 -15.01 -18.33
C HIS A 84 -11.96 -15.40 -18.39
N PHE A 85 -11.54 -16.27 -19.31
CA PHE A 85 -10.11 -16.58 -19.52
C PHE A 85 -9.30 -15.34 -19.92
N LEU A 86 -9.82 -14.53 -20.85
CA LEU A 86 -9.17 -13.26 -21.23
C LEU A 86 -9.08 -12.29 -20.05
N ALA A 87 -10.09 -12.23 -19.19
CA ALA A 87 -10.05 -11.39 -17.99
C ALA A 87 -9.00 -11.87 -16.97
N MET A 88 -8.83 -13.20 -16.80
CA MET A 88 -7.79 -13.78 -15.96
C MET A 88 -6.39 -13.48 -16.51
N GLU A 89 -6.17 -13.63 -17.81
CA GLU A 89 -4.90 -13.30 -18.47
C GLU A 89 -4.56 -11.81 -18.33
N LYS A 90 -5.53 -10.91 -18.56
CA LYS A 90 -5.34 -9.47 -18.36
C LYS A 90 -5.03 -9.12 -16.91
N SER A 91 -5.74 -9.73 -15.96
CA SER A 91 -5.49 -9.52 -14.52
C SER A 91 -4.07 -9.94 -14.12
N ARG A 92 -3.56 -11.03 -14.71
CA ARG A 92 -2.15 -11.44 -14.55
C ARG A 92 -1.19 -10.37 -15.06
N GLY A 93 -1.45 -9.82 -16.25
CA GLY A 93 -0.66 -8.74 -16.82
C GLY A 93 -0.62 -7.53 -15.88
N PHE A 94 -1.78 -7.10 -15.38
CA PHE A 94 -1.87 -6.01 -14.42
C PHE A 94 -1.10 -6.28 -13.13
N LEU A 95 -1.17 -7.50 -12.56
CA LEU A 95 -0.39 -7.85 -11.37
C LEU A 95 1.12 -7.82 -11.63
N ALA A 96 1.56 -8.28 -12.80
CA ALA A 96 2.97 -8.23 -13.19
C ALA A 96 3.46 -6.78 -13.35
N ASP A 97 2.64 -5.91 -13.93
CA ASP A 97 2.96 -4.48 -14.06
C ASP A 97 3.02 -3.79 -12.69
N ILE A 98 2.06 -4.08 -11.80
CA ILE A 98 2.07 -3.57 -10.42
C ILE A 98 3.33 -4.01 -9.67
N LEU A 99 3.75 -5.29 -9.79
CA LEU A 99 4.99 -5.77 -9.18
C LEU A 99 6.24 -5.09 -9.76
N ARG A 100 6.25 -4.77 -11.06
CA ARG A 100 7.32 -4.00 -11.68
C ARG A 100 7.38 -2.59 -11.10
N ASP A 101 6.23 -1.96 -10.89
CA ASP A 101 6.15 -0.64 -10.27
C ASP A 101 6.59 -0.64 -8.80
N TYR A 102 6.33 -1.71 -8.05
CA TYR A 102 6.91 -1.89 -6.71
C TYR A 102 8.43 -2.01 -6.71
N GLN A 103 9.00 -2.71 -7.70
CA GLN A 103 10.45 -2.82 -7.85
C GLN A 103 11.09 -1.47 -8.18
N GLU A 104 10.43 -0.67 -9.02
CA GLU A 104 10.86 0.69 -9.34
C GLU A 104 10.78 1.62 -8.12
N LEU A 105 9.71 1.51 -7.33
CA LEU A 105 9.56 2.20 -6.06
C LEU A 105 10.68 1.84 -5.08
N LEU A 106 11.02 0.55 -4.93
CA LEU A 106 12.15 0.12 -4.12
C LEU A 106 13.48 0.70 -4.61
N ARG A 107 13.67 0.80 -5.93
CA ARG A 107 14.86 1.41 -6.51
C ARG A 107 14.99 2.89 -6.11
N HIS A 108 13.88 3.64 -6.11
CA HIS A 108 13.85 5.03 -5.65
C HIS A 108 14.14 5.16 -4.15
N ILE A 109 13.49 4.34 -3.33
CA ILE A 109 13.68 4.33 -1.88
C ILE A 109 15.13 3.99 -1.50
N ARG A 110 15.75 3.03 -2.19
CA ARG A 110 17.20 2.74 -2.05
C ARG A 110 18.05 3.94 -2.43
N SER A 111 17.77 4.61 -3.55
CA SER A 111 18.49 5.83 -3.96
C SER A 111 18.44 6.90 -2.88
N PHE A 112 17.25 7.19 -2.35
CA PHE A 112 17.07 8.21 -1.32
C PHE A 112 17.77 7.84 -0.02
N THR A 113 17.75 6.56 0.36
CA THR A 113 18.44 6.07 1.56
C THR A 113 19.95 6.22 1.40
N CYS A 114 20.52 5.81 0.26
CA CYS A 114 21.93 5.99 -0.05
C CYS A 114 22.34 7.48 -0.08
N GLU A 115 21.51 8.34 -0.69
CA GLU A 115 21.73 9.79 -0.67
C GLU A 115 21.71 10.35 0.76
N CYS A 116 20.85 9.83 1.64
CA CYS A 116 20.83 10.23 3.04
C CYS A 116 22.11 9.82 3.77
N VAL A 117 22.61 8.59 3.55
CA VAL A 117 23.90 8.13 4.09
C VAL A 117 25.04 9.06 3.66
N THR A 118 25.13 9.38 2.37
CA THR A 118 26.18 10.30 1.87
C THR A 118 26.11 11.68 2.50
N LEU A 119 24.90 12.21 2.75
CA LEU A 119 24.74 13.51 3.40
C LEU A 119 25.10 13.48 4.89
N VAL A 120 24.89 12.35 5.56
CA VAL A 120 25.30 12.16 6.95
C VAL A 120 26.83 12.05 7.01
N ASP A 121 27.44 11.23 6.16
CA ASP A 121 28.91 11.08 6.06
C ASP A 121 29.60 12.41 5.74
N ASP A 122 29.10 13.16 4.75
CA ASP A 122 29.61 14.49 4.41
C ASP A 122 29.51 15.45 5.60
N ALA A 123 28.44 15.36 6.40
CA ALA A 123 28.27 16.20 7.58
C ALA A 123 29.20 15.84 8.74
N PHE A 124 29.65 14.58 8.83
CA PHE A 124 30.72 14.17 9.74
C PHE A 124 32.10 14.67 9.28
N ILE A 125 32.35 14.69 7.97
CA ILE A 125 33.63 15.14 7.39
C ILE A 125 33.76 16.67 7.42
N GLU A 126 32.66 17.39 7.19
CA GLU A 126 32.57 18.86 7.26
C GLU A 126 32.40 19.40 8.69
N GLY A 127 32.41 18.55 9.71
CA GLY A 127 32.39 18.95 11.13
C GLY A 127 33.56 19.88 11.42
N ASP A 128 33.26 21.12 11.78
CA ASP A 128 34.25 22.15 12.01
C ASP A 128 34.78 21.97 13.44
N ASP A 129 36.09 21.73 13.60
CA ASP A 129 36.84 21.53 14.88
C ASP A 129 36.63 22.66 15.93
N SER A 130 35.81 23.66 15.60
CA SER A 130 35.50 24.87 16.37
C SER A 130 34.24 24.75 17.24
N LEU A 131 33.41 23.71 17.07
CA LEU A 131 32.18 23.51 17.82
C LEU A 131 32.38 22.62 19.06
N SER A 132 31.64 22.91 20.14
CA SER A 132 31.56 22.01 21.29
C SER A 132 30.94 20.67 20.84
N VAL A 133 31.53 19.56 21.28
CA VAL A 133 31.09 18.18 20.99
C VAL A 133 29.59 17.99 21.23
N GLU A 134 29.03 18.70 22.23
CA GLU A 134 27.60 18.65 22.58
C GLU A 134 26.69 19.32 21.53
N ASP A 135 27.12 20.43 20.95
CA ASP A 135 26.38 21.15 19.91
C ASP A 135 26.47 20.43 18.55
N GLU A 136 27.61 19.79 18.25
CA GLU A 136 27.76 18.95 17.05
C GLU A 136 26.86 17.71 17.11
N MET A 137 26.84 17.02 18.25
CA MET A 137 25.96 15.86 18.44
C MET A 137 24.48 16.22 18.29
N ALA A 138 24.04 17.37 18.82
CA ALA A 138 22.65 17.81 18.69
C ALA A 138 22.25 18.09 17.23
N ILE A 139 23.18 18.59 16.40
CA ILE A 139 22.93 18.88 14.99
C ILE A 139 22.93 17.61 14.13
N LEU A 140 23.75 16.62 14.48
CA LEU A 140 23.83 15.33 13.77
C LEU A 140 22.75 14.32 14.21
N THR A 141 22.11 14.54 15.36
CA THR A 141 21.06 13.64 15.89
C THR A 141 19.92 13.43 14.89
N PHE A 142 19.41 14.49 14.26
CA PHE A 142 18.30 14.35 13.32
C PHE A 142 18.68 13.63 12.02
N PRO A 143 19.78 14.00 11.32
CA PRO A 143 20.24 13.25 10.15
C PRO A 143 20.48 11.76 10.43
N LEU A 144 21.06 11.41 11.59
CA LEU A 144 21.27 10.03 12.02
C LEU A 144 19.94 9.28 12.24
N GLN A 145 19.02 9.88 13.00
CA GLN A 145 17.68 9.30 13.23
C GLN A 145 16.90 9.12 11.93
N LEU A 146 17.03 10.07 10.99
CA LEU A 146 16.41 9.97 9.67
C LEU A 146 17.02 8.81 8.87
N GLN A 147 18.34 8.64 8.88
CA GLN A 147 19.00 7.54 8.20
C GLN A 147 18.54 6.19 8.76
N GLU A 148 18.62 5.99 10.08
CA GLU A 148 18.18 4.75 10.74
C GLU A 148 16.71 4.43 10.42
N TRP A 149 15.86 5.45 10.43
CA TRP A 149 14.44 5.30 10.07
C TRP A 149 14.27 4.91 8.60
N MET A 150 14.96 5.57 7.66
CA MET A 150 14.89 5.26 6.22
C MET A 150 15.39 3.83 5.92
N GLU A 151 16.47 3.39 6.56
CA GLU A 151 17.01 2.03 6.43
C GLU A 151 16.03 0.98 6.95
N THR A 152 15.41 1.24 8.11
CA THR A 152 14.41 0.34 8.70
C THR A 152 13.18 0.23 7.80
N VAL A 153 12.68 1.36 7.29
CA VAL A 153 11.52 1.37 6.37
C VAL A 153 11.86 0.70 5.04
N LEU A 154 13.07 0.91 4.51
CA LEU A 154 13.54 0.21 3.32
C LEU A 154 13.52 -1.31 3.53
N ALA A 155 14.09 -1.80 4.63
CA ALA A 155 14.09 -3.24 4.93
C ALA A 155 12.67 -3.82 5.01
N MET A 156 11.74 -3.13 5.68
CA MET A 156 10.33 -3.54 5.73
C MET A 156 9.71 -3.65 4.34
N LEU A 157 9.95 -2.66 3.47
CA LEU A 157 9.43 -2.66 2.10
C LEU A 157 10.07 -3.74 1.22
N GLU A 158 11.36 -4.01 1.37
CA GLU A 158 12.03 -5.09 0.65
C GLU A 158 11.41 -6.45 1.01
N HIS A 159 11.18 -6.69 2.29
CA HIS A 159 10.49 -7.89 2.76
C HIS A 159 9.04 -7.96 2.27
N GLU A 160 8.32 -6.84 2.27
CA GLU A 160 6.94 -6.77 1.76
C GLU A 160 6.89 -7.12 0.26
N VAL A 161 7.75 -6.52 -0.57
CA VAL A 161 7.78 -6.79 -2.01
C VAL A 161 8.19 -8.23 -2.31
N LEU A 162 9.14 -8.80 -1.58
CA LEU A 162 9.48 -10.22 -1.69
C LEU A 162 8.28 -11.11 -1.33
N ARG A 163 7.52 -10.77 -0.27
CA ARG A 163 6.29 -11.50 0.08
C ARG A 163 5.27 -11.41 -1.06
N LYS A 164 4.99 -10.20 -1.57
CA LYS A 164 4.02 -9.99 -2.65
C LYS A 164 4.43 -10.68 -3.95
N THR A 165 5.73 -10.73 -4.25
CA THR A 165 6.26 -11.43 -5.43
C THR A 165 6.02 -12.94 -5.33
N ARG A 166 6.29 -13.55 -4.17
CA ARG A 166 6.00 -14.97 -3.92
C ARG A 166 4.50 -15.25 -3.98
N LEU A 167 3.69 -14.38 -3.38
CA LEU A 167 2.24 -14.51 -3.36
C LEU A 167 1.63 -14.52 -4.77
N VAL A 168 2.24 -13.80 -5.71
CA VAL A 168 1.78 -13.75 -7.12
C VAL A 168 2.42 -14.83 -7.99
N ALA A 169 3.61 -15.33 -7.64
CA ALA A 169 4.28 -16.40 -8.38
C ALA A 169 3.49 -17.72 -8.33
N ASP A 170 2.83 -18.00 -7.19
CA ASP A 170 2.07 -19.24 -6.95
C ASP A 170 0.56 -19.09 -7.27
N LEU A 171 0.17 -18.04 -8.01
CA LEU A 171 -1.23 -17.81 -8.36
C LEU A 171 -1.71 -18.77 -9.45
N GLU A 172 -2.35 -19.84 -9.02
CA GLU A 172 -3.12 -20.73 -9.88
C GLU A 172 -4.59 -20.29 -9.95
N TYR A 173 -5.08 -20.01 -11.16
CA TYR A 173 -6.45 -19.52 -11.39
C TYR A 173 -7.55 -20.55 -11.14
N ASN A 174 -7.17 -21.82 -10.99
CA ASN A 174 -8.09 -22.94 -10.82
C ASN A 174 -8.56 -23.09 -9.36
N ASP A 175 -7.78 -22.64 -8.37
CA ASP A 175 -8.15 -22.70 -6.96
C ASP A 175 -8.71 -21.34 -6.46
N THR A 176 -10.04 -21.24 -6.52
CA THR A 176 -10.80 -20.08 -6.01
C THR A 176 -10.54 -19.81 -4.52
N GLY A 177 -10.24 -20.84 -3.73
CA GLY A 177 -9.91 -20.73 -2.31
C GLY A 177 -8.51 -20.17 -2.08
N SER A 178 -7.53 -20.57 -2.88
CA SER A 178 -6.20 -19.94 -2.92
C SER A 178 -6.31 -18.45 -3.30
N LEU A 179 -7.04 -18.12 -4.37
CA LEU A 179 -7.24 -16.74 -4.80
C LEU A 179 -7.87 -15.83 -3.73
N SER A 180 -8.88 -16.32 -3.01
CA SER A 180 -9.50 -15.57 -1.92
C SER A 180 -8.54 -15.35 -0.74
N ARG A 181 -7.70 -16.34 -0.43
CA ARG A 181 -6.65 -16.20 0.59
C ARG A 181 -5.58 -15.19 0.16
N VAL A 182 -5.12 -15.27 -1.08
CA VAL A 182 -4.16 -14.33 -1.67
C VAL A 182 -4.70 -12.90 -1.63
N ALA A 183 -5.95 -12.68 -2.02
CA ALA A 183 -6.59 -11.36 -1.96
C ALA A 183 -6.63 -10.79 -0.53
N LYS A 184 -6.89 -11.64 0.48
CA LYS A 184 -6.87 -11.24 1.90
C LYS A 184 -5.46 -10.97 2.43
N GLN A 185 -4.45 -11.68 1.92
CA GLN A 185 -3.04 -11.57 2.34
C GLN A 185 -2.27 -10.46 1.60
N TRP A 186 -2.86 -9.88 0.55
CA TRP A 186 -2.21 -8.85 -0.26
C TRP A 186 -1.99 -7.54 0.50
N SER A 187 -2.88 -7.16 1.42
CA SER A 187 -2.78 -5.91 2.18
C SER A 187 -1.61 -5.94 3.16
N SER A 188 -0.73 -4.92 3.13
CA SER A 188 0.31 -4.69 4.14
C SER A 188 -0.25 -4.31 5.52
N GLN A 189 -1.51 -3.89 5.60
CA GLN A 189 -2.19 -3.58 6.87
C GLN A 189 -2.80 -4.84 7.53
N GLY A 190 -2.78 -5.98 6.83
CA GLY A 190 -3.25 -7.24 7.36
C GLY A 190 -2.25 -7.86 8.34
N ALA A 191 -2.69 -8.86 9.10
CA ALA A 191 -1.86 -9.61 10.06
C ALA A 191 -0.61 -10.30 9.45
N MET A 192 -0.51 -10.36 8.12
CA MET A 192 0.61 -10.92 7.37
C MET A 192 1.54 -9.85 6.78
N GLY A 193 1.21 -8.56 6.98
CA GLY A 193 1.98 -7.39 6.56
C GLY A 193 3.36 -7.35 7.20
N ASN A 194 4.39 -7.04 6.41
CA ASN A 194 5.75 -6.86 6.91
C ASN A 194 6.06 -5.38 7.21
N VAL A 195 5.08 -4.49 7.01
CA VAL A 195 5.21 -3.04 7.22
C VAL A 195 4.50 -2.65 8.51
N ASP A 196 5.26 -2.19 9.49
CA ASP A 196 4.72 -1.54 10.68
C ASP A 196 4.33 -0.10 10.32
N ASN A 197 3.03 0.12 10.13
CA ASN A 197 2.48 1.41 9.76
C ASN A 197 2.59 2.44 10.91
N ASP A 198 2.57 1.99 12.16
CA ASP A 198 2.69 2.88 13.32
C ASP A 198 4.13 3.42 13.37
N PHE A 199 5.13 2.57 13.15
CA PHE A 199 6.53 2.99 13.04
C PHE A 199 6.78 3.93 11.86
N VAL A 200 6.20 3.64 10.68
CA VAL A 200 6.34 4.51 9.51
C VAL A 200 5.72 5.90 9.75
N GLN A 201 4.61 6.00 10.49
CA GLN A 201 3.90 7.26 10.71
C GLN A 201 4.39 8.06 11.93
N THR A 202 4.84 7.38 12.99
CA THR A 202 5.19 8.01 14.27
C THR A 202 6.68 7.93 14.62
N GLY A 203 7.46 7.13 13.89
CA GLY A 203 8.85 6.82 14.23
C GLY A 203 9.83 8.00 14.08
N LEU A 204 9.52 9.00 13.24
CA LEU A 204 10.40 10.14 13.04
C LEU A 204 9.84 11.42 13.69
N GLN A 205 10.46 11.86 14.79
CA GLN A 205 10.21 13.19 15.34
C GLN A 205 10.94 14.24 14.50
N LEU A 206 10.20 14.95 13.66
CA LEU A 206 10.74 16.04 12.86
C LEU A 206 11.25 17.17 13.78
N PRO A 207 12.41 17.78 13.49
CA PRO A 207 12.93 18.90 14.26
C PRO A 207 11.89 20.01 14.23
N GLN A 208 11.36 20.35 15.41
CA GLN A 208 10.48 21.51 15.51
C GLN A 208 11.29 22.73 15.07
N ALA A 209 10.88 23.35 13.97
CA ALA A 209 11.24 24.73 13.74
C ALA A 209 10.80 25.48 15.00
N LYS A 210 11.75 26.02 15.78
CA LYS A 210 11.46 26.85 16.95
C LYS A 210 10.29 27.76 16.58
N ALA A 211 9.12 27.48 17.16
CA ALA A 211 8.00 28.39 17.09
C ALA A 211 8.55 29.70 17.65
N LEU A 212 8.49 30.75 16.83
CA LEU A 212 8.57 32.11 17.35
C LEU A 212 7.64 32.17 18.57
N PRO A 213 8.06 32.78 19.69
CA PRO A 213 7.23 32.85 20.88
C PRO A 213 5.90 33.47 20.46
N SER A 214 4.84 32.71 20.69
CA SER A 214 3.47 33.19 20.69
C SER A 214 3.44 34.42 21.59
N VAL A 215 3.41 35.60 20.99
CA VAL A 215 3.13 36.84 21.72
C VAL A 215 1.73 36.68 22.28
N GLU A 216 1.67 36.41 23.58
CA GLU A 216 0.49 36.62 24.39
C GLU A 216 0.10 38.10 24.28
N ASP A 217 -0.89 38.40 23.45
CA ASP A 217 -1.66 39.65 23.57
C ASP A 217 -2.99 39.32 24.23
N ALA A 218 -2.94 39.16 25.55
CA ALA A 218 -4.10 39.22 26.41
C ALA A 218 -4.37 40.68 26.81
N SER A 219 -5.25 41.38 26.08
CA SER A 219 -6.13 42.38 26.69
C SER A 219 -7.29 42.79 25.78
N HIS A 220 -8.48 42.22 26.01
CA HIS A 220 -9.57 43.04 26.52
C HIS A 220 -10.72 42.19 27.09
N SER A 221 -10.85 42.36 28.39
CA SER A 221 -11.96 41.96 29.24
C SER A 221 -13.31 42.54 28.76
N LYS A 222 -14.35 41.71 28.74
CA LYS A 222 -15.63 42.05 29.39
C LYS A 222 -16.50 40.82 29.63
N SER A 223 -16.76 40.63 30.92
CA SER A 223 -17.62 39.66 31.57
C SER A 223 -19.11 39.89 31.28
N LYS A 224 -19.88 38.80 31.13
CA LYS A 224 -21.10 38.53 31.95
C LYS A 224 -21.77 37.19 31.62
N LYS A 225 -21.85 36.34 32.65
CA LYS A 225 -22.75 35.18 32.81
C LYS A 225 -24.24 35.57 32.68
N LYS A 226 -25.05 34.71 32.05
CA LYS A 226 -26.44 34.34 32.42
C LYS A 226 -26.86 33.09 31.62
N LYS A 227 -26.95 31.89 32.21
CA LYS A 227 -28.02 31.26 33.03
C LYS A 227 -29.02 30.44 32.18
N LYS A 228 -28.98 29.12 32.39
CA LYS A 228 -29.96 28.03 32.14
C LYS A 228 -31.35 28.42 31.55
N SER A 229 -31.88 27.60 30.63
CA SER A 229 -32.88 26.58 30.97
C SER A 229 -33.16 25.58 29.83
N LYS A 230 -33.50 24.36 30.26
CA LYS A 230 -34.00 23.20 29.53
C LYS A 230 -35.50 23.16 29.82
N ALA A 231 -36.37 23.03 28.83
CA ALA A 231 -37.74 22.53 29.04
C ALA A 231 -38.34 22.01 27.73
N LYS A 232 -38.68 20.71 27.74
CA LYS A 232 -39.69 20.10 26.87
C LYS A 232 -41.07 20.60 27.31
N LYS A 233 -41.93 20.91 26.34
CA LYS A 233 -43.29 20.38 26.28
C LYS A 233 -43.75 20.41 24.83
#